data_AF-A0A2T0AX47-F1
#
_entry.id   AF-A0A2T0AX47-F1
#
_cell.length_a   1.000
_cell.length_b   1.000
_cell.length_c   1.000
_cell.angle_alpha   90.00
_cell.angle_beta   90.00
_cell.angle_gamma   90.00
#
_symmetry.space_group_name_H-M   'P 1'
#
loop_
_entity.id
_entity.type
_entity.pdbx_description
1 polymer ?
#
loop_
_entity_poly.entity_id
_entity_poly.type
_entity_poly.pdbx_seq_one_letter_code
_entity_poly.pdbx_strand_id
1 'polypeptide(L)'
;MIKNKKVLLTGGAGFIGTRICNLLYENNEILIYDNLNRNSIKNTNLLDKTNVKLVQGNILDFNYLKSVIDGFRPNIVIHLAAVAGIDTVIKNPVTTMKVNMIGTYNILEAVKNLNLDSASNAERH
;
A
#
# COMPACT_ATOMS: atom_id res chain seq x y z
N MET A 1 14.76 12.36 4.80
CA MET A 1 14.44 11.09 4.10
C MET A 1 13.89 10.09 5.11
N ILE A 2 12.87 9.31 4.75
CA ILE A 2 12.28 8.26 5.61
C ILE A 2 13.31 7.12 5.75
N LYS A 3 13.70 6.78 6.99
CA LYS A 3 14.67 5.72 7.30
C LYS A 3 14.27 4.98 8.57
N ASN A 4 14.67 3.70 8.68
CA ASN A 4 14.42 2.81 9.81
C ASN A 4 12.92 2.68 10.15
N LYS A 5 12.06 2.65 9.13
CA LYS A 5 10.61 2.49 9.28
C LYS A 5 10.10 1.22 8.61
N LYS A 6 8.97 0.72 9.13
CA LYS A 6 8.12 -0.25 8.44
C LYS A 6 7.09 0.50 7.60
N VAL A 7 7.12 0.29 6.29
CA VAL A 7 6.26 1.01 5.34
C VAL A 7 5.34 0.03 4.64
N LEU A 8 4.03 0.24 4.77
CA LEU A 8 3.02 -0.49 4.01
C LEU A 8 2.65 0.28 2.74
N LEU A 9 2.79 -0.37 1.59
CA LEU A 9 2.37 0.14 0.28
C LEU A 9 1.16 -0.65 -0.21
N THR A 10 -0.06 -0.12 -0.04
CA THR A 10 -1.23 -0.76 -0.67
C THR A 10 -1.33 -0.32 -2.12
N GLY A 11 -1.58 -1.22 -3.06
CA GLY A 11 -1.43 -0.90 -4.50
C GLY A 11 0.04 -0.76 -4.92
N GLY A 12 0.96 -1.24 -4.06
CA GLY A 12 2.40 -1.06 -4.22
C GLY A 12 3.00 -1.86 -5.39
N ALA A 13 2.27 -2.84 -5.94
CA ALA A 13 2.74 -3.61 -7.09
C ALA A 13 2.39 -2.94 -8.44
N GLY A 14 1.68 -1.81 -8.42
CA GLY A 14 1.40 -0.98 -9.59
C GLY A 14 2.54 -0.04 -9.98
N PHE A 15 2.39 0.65 -11.11
CA PHE A 15 3.42 1.52 -11.71
C PHE A 15 4.01 2.57 -10.76
N ILE A 16 3.17 3.27 -10.00
CA ILE A 16 3.63 4.29 -9.03
C ILE A 16 4.23 3.61 -7.80
N GLY A 17 3.58 2.53 -7.33
CA GLY A 17 3.99 1.77 -6.15
C GLY A 17 5.40 1.19 -6.26
N THR A 18 5.76 0.61 -7.39
CA THR A 18 7.10 0.04 -7.60
C THR A 18 8.18 1.12 -7.59
N ARG A 19 7.91 2.31 -8.12
CA ARG A 19 8.84 3.45 -8.06
C ARG A 19 9.04 3.95 -6.63
N ILE A 20 7.95 4.09 -5.87
CA ILE A 20 8.03 4.48 -4.44
C ILE A 20 8.79 3.42 -3.64
N CYS A 21 8.50 2.13 -3.86
CA CYS A 21 9.24 1.05 -3.23
C CYS A 21 10.74 1.14 -3.54
N ASN A 22 11.11 1.38 -4.81
CA ASN A 22 12.50 1.51 -5.22
C ASN A 22 13.24 2.69 -4.56
N LEU A 23 12.53 3.77 -4.23
CA LEU A 23 13.09 4.93 -3.53
C LEU A 23 13.26 4.71 -2.02
N LEU A 24 12.47 3.81 -1.43
CA LEU A 24 12.40 3.67 0.03
C LEU A 24 13.06 2.40 0.56
N TYR A 25 13.19 1.34 -0.24
CA TYR A 25 13.58 0.03 0.27
C TYR A 25 14.96 0.03 0.93
N GLU A 26 15.96 0.77 0.43
CA GLU A 26 17.34 0.66 0.94
C GLU A 26 17.48 0.94 2.45
N ASN A 27 16.57 1.72 3.05
CA ASN A 27 16.65 2.12 4.45
C ASN A 27 15.43 1.69 5.28
N ASN A 28 14.51 0.89 4.73
CA ASN A 28 13.21 0.61 5.35
C ASN A 28 12.78 -0.85 5.13
N GLU A 29 11.92 -1.37 5.99
CA GLU A 29 11.21 -2.64 5.74
C GLU A 29 9.93 -2.32 4.98
N ILE A 30 9.75 -2.89 3.79
CA ILE A 30 8.60 -2.61 2.93
C ILE A 30 7.69 -3.83 2.87
N LEU A 31 6.40 -3.61 3.12
CA LEU A 31 5.35 -4.57 2.81
C LEU A 31 4.46 -4.00 1.71
N ILE A 32 4.35 -4.72 0.61
CA ILE A 32 3.43 -4.43 -0.49
C ILE A 32 2.16 -5.25 -0.28
N TYR A 33 1.00 -4.60 -0.30
CA TYR A 33 -0.31 -5.25 -0.29
C TYR A 33 -1.06 -4.93 -1.58
N ASP A 34 -1.27 -5.91 -2.45
CA ASP A 34 -1.81 -5.67 -3.79
C ASP A 34 -2.59 -6.88 -4.31
N ASN A 35 -3.59 -6.67 -5.16
CA ASN A 35 -4.36 -7.77 -5.77
C ASN A 35 -3.73 -8.28 -7.08
N LEU A 36 -2.67 -7.63 -7.56
CA LEU A 36 -1.91 -7.93 -8.76
C LEU A 36 -2.69 -7.79 -10.08
N ASN A 37 -3.76 -6.98 -10.12
CA ASN A 37 -4.51 -6.76 -11.36
C ASN A 37 -3.64 -6.10 -12.46
N ARG A 38 -2.76 -5.16 -12.10
CA ARG A 38 -1.80 -4.54 -13.05
C ARG A 38 -0.41 -5.20 -13.01
N ASN A 39 -0.03 -5.75 -11.87
CA ASN A 39 1.20 -6.52 -11.63
C ASN A 39 2.46 -5.92 -12.29
N SER A 40 2.73 -4.62 -12.10
CA SER A 40 3.94 -3.98 -12.64
C SER A 40 5.21 -4.46 -11.94
N ILE A 41 5.10 -4.95 -10.71
CA ILE A 41 6.23 -5.47 -9.92
C ILE A 41 6.95 -6.65 -10.57
N LYS A 42 6.27 -7.45 -11.39
CA LYS A 42 6.86 -8.58 -12.12
C LYS A 42 8.02 -8.18 -13.05
N ASN A 43 8.09 -6.90 -13.44
CA ASN A 43 9.13 -6.35 -14.30
C ASN A 43 10.27 -5.69 -13.50
N THR A 44 10.38 -5.99 -12.21
CA THR A 44 11.37 -5.40 -11.28
C THR A 44 12.05 -6.48 -10.47
N ASN A 45 13.20 -6.16 -9.87
CA ASN A 45 13.91 -7.02 -8.91
C ASN A 45 13.58 -6.68 -7.45
N LEU A 46 12.45 -6.01 -7.20
CA LEU A 46 12.08 -5.56 -5.85
C LEU A 46 11.79 -6.74 -4.92
N LEU A 47 11.23 -7.83 -5.43
CA LEU A 47 10.94 -9.02 -4.63
C LEU A 47 12.19 -9.86 -4.30
N ASP A 48 13.32 -9.58 -4.96
CA ASP A 48 14.61 -10.20 -4.62
C ASP A 48 15.27 -9.51 -3.41
N LYS A 49 14.72 -8.38 -2.96
CA LYS A 49 15.24 -7.63 -1.81
C LYS A 49 14.74 -8.27 -0.52
N THR A 50 15.66 -8.60 0.38
CA THR A 50 15.36 -9.30 1.65
C THR A 50 14.39 -8.55 2.56
N ASN A 51 14.31 -7.23 2.41
CA ASN A 51 13.47 -6.34 3.19
C ASN A 51 12.22 -5.84 2.45
N VAL A 52 11.89 -6.41 1.30
CA VAL A 52 10.64 -6.15 0.57
C VAL A 52 9.83 -7.43 0.53
N LYS A 53 8.59 -7.36 1.03
CA LYS A 53 7.65 -8.49 1.01
C LYS A 53 6.41 -8.10 0.24
N LEU A 54 5.80 -9.08 -0.42
CA LEU A 54 4.50 -8.93 -1.08
C LEU A 54 3.49 -9.85 -0.40
N VAL A 55 2.35 -9.28 -0.04
CA VAL A 55 1.15 -10.00 0.35
C VAL A 55 0.09 -9.73 -0.71
N GLN A 56 -0.34 -10.78 -1.40
CA GLN A 56 -1.43 -10.66 -2.35
C GLN A 56 -2.76 -10.58 -1.58
N GLY A 57 -3.54 -9.54 -1.82
CA GLY A 57 -4.83 -9.33 -1.14
C GLY A 57 -5.64 -8.18 -1.73
N ASN A 58 -6.92 -8.13 -1.41
CA ASN A 58 -7.84 -7.09 -1.86
C ASN A 58 -8.17 -6.15 -0.70
N ILE A 59 -8.13 -4.83 -0.92
CA ILE A 59 -8.48 -3.84 0.11
C ILE A 59 -9.97 -3.87 0.50
N LEU A 60 -10.80 -4.54 -0.30
CA LEU A 60 -12.20 -4.80 0.03
C LEU A 60 -12.40 -5.95 1.03
N ASP A 61 -11.39 -6.81 1.21
CA ASP A 61 -11.39 -7.82 2.28
C ASP A 61 -10.82 -7.19 3.55
N PHE A 62 -11.71 -6.58 4.33
CA PHE A 62 -11.34 -5.86 5.55
C PHE A 62 -10.64 -6.76 6.57
N ASN A 63 -11.13 -7.98 6.78
CA ASN A 63 -10.60 -8.86 7.81
C ASN A 63 -9.16 -9.29 7.49
N TYR A 64 -8.92 -9.68 6.24
CA TYR A 64 -7.58 -10.05 5.81
C TYR A 64 -6.64 -8.85 5.82
N LEU A 65 -7.08 -7.71 5.25
CA LEU A 65 -6.34 -6.45 5.28
C LEU A 65 -5.92 -6.08 6.71
N LYS A 66 -6.87 -6.12 7.65
CA LYS A 66 -6.64 -5.80 9.05
C LYS A 66 -5.63 -6.77 9.68
N SER A 67 -5.78 -8.08 9.44
CA SER A 67 -4.84 -9.08 9.98
C SER A 67 -3.39 -8.86 9.50
N VAL A 68 -3.22 -8.46 8.23
CA VAL A 68 -1.92 -8.15 7.64
C VAL A 68 -1.33 -6.89 8.25
N ILE A 69 -2.15 -5.83 8.42
CA ILE A 69 -1.74 -4.57 9.04
C ILE A 69 -1.34 -4.80 10.51
N ASP A 70 -2.13 -5.57 11.26
CA ASP A 70 -1.86 -5.88 12.67
C ASP A 70 -0.60 -6.75 12.84
N GLY A 71 -0.38 -7.71 11.94
CA GLY A 71 0.82 -8.54 11.96
C GLY A 71 2.09 -7.79 11.57
N PHE A 72 2.00 -6.86 10.61
CA PHE A 72 3.15 -6.10 10.13
C PHE A 72 3.52 -4.92 11.05
N ARG A 73 2.51 -4.25 11.64
CA ARG A 73 2.63 -3.04 12.46
C ARG A 73 3.40 -1.92 11.75
N PRO A 74 2.89 -1.38 10.63
CA PRO A 74 3.58 -0.32 9.90
C PRO A 74 3.70 0.96 10.74
N ASN A 75 4.82 1.69 10.56
CA ASN A 75 4.94 3.07 11.02
C ASN A 75 4.31 4.06 10.04
N ILE A 76 4.35 3.71 8.74
CA ILE A 76 3.89 4.56 7.64
C ILE A 76 3.04 3.71 6.70
N VAL A 77 1.91 4.26 6.25
CA VAL A 77 1.07 3.66 5.22
C VAL A 77 0.99 4.61 4.03
N ILE A 78 1.36 4.13 2.84
CA ILE A 78 1.20 4.86 1.58
C ILE A 78 0.13 4.13 0.77
N HIS A 79 -1.04 4.76 0.67
CA HIS A 79 -2.20 4.18 0.01
C HIS A 79 -2.27 4.56 -1.47
N LEU A 80 -2.00 3.60 -2.36
CA LEU A 80 -1.98 3.75 -3.82
C LEU A 80 -3.00 2.83 -4.51
N ALA A 81 -3.73 2.01 -3.76
CA ALA A 81 -4.67 1.06 -4.31
C ALA A 81 -5.94 1.77 -4.77
N ALA A 82 -6.14 1.86 -6.08
CA ALA A 82 -7.31 2.46 -6.69
C ALA A 82 -7.58 1.87 -8.08
N VAL A 83 -8.84 1.90 -8.50
CA VAL A 83 -9.18 1.80 -9.93
C VAL A 83 -9.02 3.19 -10.53
N ALA A 84 -8.16 3.29 -11.55
CA ALA A 84 -7.84 4.53 -12.24
C ALA A 84 -7.88 4.33 -13.77
N GLY A 85 -8.09 5.42 -14.51
CA GLY A 85 -8.16 5.45 -15.97
C GLY A 85 -9.59 5.60 -16.48
N ILE A 86 -9.82 6.61 -17.32
CA ILE A 86 -11.14 7.05 -17.79
C ILE A 86 -11.96 5.87 -18.34
N ASP A 87 -11.38 5.09 -19.25
CA ASP A 87 -12.07 3.96 -19.88
C ASP A 87 -12.48 2.88 -18.88
N THR A 88 -11.66 2.63 -17.87
CA THR A 88 -11.95 1.60 -16.85
C THR A 88 -13.06 2.06 -15.92
N VAL A 89 -13.03 3.34 -15.53
CA VAL A 89 -14.02 3.96 -14.67
C VAL A 89 -15.39 4.00 -15.35
N ILE A 90 -15.45 4.41 -16.62
CA ILE A 90 -16.70 4.45 -17.39
C ILE A 90 -17.29 3.05 -17.56
N LYS A 91 -16.45 2.04 -17.82
CA LYS A 91 -16.91 0.65 -17.99
C LYS A 91 -17.37 0.01 -16.68
N ASN A 92 -16.78 0.38 -15.54
CA ASN A 92 -17.02 -0.26 -14.25
C ASN A 92 -17.16 0.75 -13.09
N PRO A 93 -18.17 1.65 -13.14
CA PRO A 93 -18.27 2.76 -12.17
C PRO A 93 -18.56 2.26 -10.75
N VAL A 94 -19.42 1.26 -10.59
CA VAL A 94 -19.75 0.68 -9.27
C VAL A 94 -18.52 0.03 -8.62
N THR A 95 -17.78 -0.77 -9.38
CA THR A 95 -16.53 -1.39 -8.89
C THR A 95 -15.50 -0.32 -8.55
N THR A 96 -15.37 0.71 -9.37
CA THR A 96 -14.49 1.86 -9.10
C THR A 96 -14.83 2.53 -7.78
N MET A 97 -16.10 2.87 -7.56
CA MET A 97 -16.55 3.49 -6.31
C MET A 97 -16.28 2.57 -5.11
N LYS A 98 -16.58 1.27 -5.22
CA LYS A 98 -16.30 0.32 -4.15
C LYS A 98 -14.82 0.30 -3.79
N VAL A 99 -13.93 0.08 -4.77
CA VAL A 99 -12.47 0.04 -4.50
C VAL A 99 -11.98 1.38 -3.94
N ASN A 100 -12.33 2.49 -4.58
CA ASN A 100 -11.75 3.79 -4.23
C ASN A 100 -12.34 4.39 -2.95
N MET A 101 -13.61 4.13 -2.62
CA MET A 101 -14.25 4.67 -1.42
C MET A 101 -14.23 3.66 -0.27
N ILE A 102 -14.81 2.47 -0.47
CA ILE A 102 -14.89 1.46 0.58
C ILE A 102 -13.51 0.87 0.89
N GLY A 103 -12.68 0.65 -0.14
CA GLY A 103 -11.30 0.21 0.07
C GLY A 103 -10.48 1.24 0.85
N THR A 104 -10.62 2.53 0.55
CA THR A 104 -9.98 3.61 1.34
C THR A 104 -10.49 3.62 2.78
N TYR A 105 -11.81 3.52 2.98
CA TYR A 105 -12.40 3.42 4.32
C TYR A 105 -11.83 2.24 5.11
N ASN A 106 -11.74 1.06 4.50
CA ASN A 106 -11.18 -0.13 5.14
C ASN A 106 -9.73 0.08 5.60
N ILE A 107 -8.92 0.78 4.81
CA ILE A 107 -7.55 1.12 5.18
C ILE A 107 -7.54 2.05 6.40
N LEU A 108 -8.34 3.12 6.37
CA LEU A 108 -8.43 4.08 7.48
C LEU A 108 -8.90 3.41 8.76
N GLU A 109 -9.91 2.55 8.69
CA GLU A 109 -10.44 1.83 9.85
C GLU A 109 -9.42 0.81 10.38
N ALA A 110 -8.70 0.10 9.50
CA ALA A 110 -7.70 -0.88 9.90
C ALA A 110 -6.48 -0.25 10.60
N VAL A 111 -6.13 1.00 10.28
CA VAL A 111 -4.99 1.70 10.89
C VAL A 111 -5.37 2.59 12.07
N LYS A 112 -6.67 2.76 12.35
CA LYS A 112 -7.21 3.71 13.33
C LYS A 112 -6.58 3.63 14.72
N ASN A 113 -6.24 2.41 15.17
CA ASN A 113 -5.66 2.16 16.50
C ASN A 113 -4.13 1.99 16.46
N LEU A 114 -3.48 2.31 15.34
CA LEU A 114 -2.04 2.29 15.20
C LEU A 114 -1.44 3.68 15.47
N ASN A 115 -0.28 3.68 16.12
CA ASN A 115 0.54 4.88 16.23
C ASN A 115 1.36 5.03 14.94
N LEU A 116 0.77 5.69 13.94
CA LEU A 116 1.45 6.03 12.69
C LEU A 116 2.27 7.31 12.86
N ASP A 117 3.41 7.38 12.18
CA ASP A 117 4.17 8.62 12.07
C ASP A 117 3.41 9.60 11.16
N SER A 118 3.05 10.77 11.68
CA SER A 118 2.49 11.85 10.86
C SER A 118 3.60 12.64 10.18
N ALA A 119 3.33 13.15 8.98
CA ALA A 119 4.24 14.05 8.27
C ALA A 119 4.62 15.29 9.12
N SER A 120 3.76 15.72 10.04
CA SER A 120 4.01 16.85 10.96
C SER A 120 5.07 16.60 12.03
N ASN A 121 5.44 15.34 12.30
CA ASN A 121 6.46 15.00 13.30
C ASN A 121 7.88 15.01 12.72
N ALA A 122 8.03 15.13 11.40
CA ALA A 122 9.33 15.11 10.72
C ALA A 122 10.07 16.46 10.74
N GLU A 123 9.41 17.56 11.14
CA GLU A 123 9.99 18.92 11.19
C GLU A 123 10.42 19.37 12.59
N ARG A 124 10.32 18.51 13.61
CA ARG A 124 10.64 18.88 15.00
C ARG A 124 12.08 18.56 15.43
N HIS A 125 12.99 18.25 14.51
CA HIS A 125 14.42 18.03 14.83
C HIS A 125 15.30 18.86 13.91
#